data_AF-A0A7D9J6Y5-F1
#
_entry.id   AF-A0A7D9J6Y5-F1
#
_cell.length_a   1.000
_cell.length_b   1.000
_cell.length_c   1.000
_cell.angle_alpha   90.00
_cell.angle_beta   90.00
_cell.angle_gamma   90.00
#
_symmetry.space_group_name_H-M   'P 1'
#
loop_
_entity.id
_entity.type
_entity.pdbx_description
1 polymer ?
#
loop_
_entity_poly.entity_id
_entity_poly.type
_entity_poly.pdbx_seq_one_letter_code
_entity_poly.pdbx_strand_id
1 'polypeptide(L)'
;MQIKTIMEKQKLDTVFLATDAPENEINYLKERLPLVKYEPTRSVLKKYGDGGVAIIDQWICAHAKYFVGTKESTFSFRIQEERDILGFNADTTFNCLF
;
A
#
# COMPACT_ATOMS: atom_id res chain seq x y z
N MET A 1 -3.87 15.14 -8.86
CA MET A 1 -4.15 13.97 -8.00
C MET A 1 -2.86 13.62 -7.27
N GLN A 2 -2.87 13.60 -5.93
CA GLN A 2 -1.65 13.50 -5.09
C GLN A 2 -0.73 12.33 -5.48
N ILE A 3 -1.30 11.15 -5.74
CA ILE A 3 -0.52 9.93 -6.10
C ILE A 3 0.31 10.13 -7.39
N LYS A 4 -0.25 10.76 -8.43
CA LYS A 4 0.48 11.02 -9.69
C LYS A 4 1.69 11.93 -9.46
N THR A 5 1.52 12.97 -8.66
CA THR A 5 2.61 13.90 -8.31
C THR A 5 3.73 13.19 -7.56
N ILE A 6 3.40 12.26 -6.66
CA ILE A 6 4.40 11.44 -5.95
C ILE A 6 5.14 10.53 -6.95
N MET A 7 4.41 9.86 -7.85
CA MET A 7 5.02 9.00 -8.87
C MET A 7 6.02 9.75 -9.75
N GLU A 8 5.64 10.92 -10.25
CA GLU A 8 6.52 11.77 -11.07
C GLU A 8 7.77 12.19 -10.31
N LYS A 9 7.60 12.68 -9.07
CA LYS A 9 8.71 13.13 -8.21
C LYS A 9 9.68 11.99 -7.86
N GLN A 10 9.15 10.80 -7.58
CA GLN A 10 9.92 9.63 -7.14
C GLN A 10 10.37 8.73 -8.30
N LYS A 11 9.98 9.08 -9.55
CA LYS A 11 10.23 8.30 -10.77
C LYS A 11 9.73 6.87 -10.63
N LEU A 12 8.45 6.72 -10.30
CA LEU A 12 7.75 5.45 -10.14
C LEU A 12 6.83 5.21 -11.32
N ASP A 13 6.75 3.95 -11.76
CA ASP A 13 5.91 3.49 -12.87
C ASP A 13 4.68 2.70 -12.40
N THR A 14 4.68 2.23 -11.16
CA THR A 14 3.68 1.30 -10.61
C THR A 14 3.22 1.74 -9.22
N VAL A 15 1.94 1.54 -8.92
CA VAL A 15 1.36 1.77 -7.58
C VAL A 15 0.80 0.46 -7.05
N PHE A 16 1.31 -0.02 -5.92
CA PHE A 16 0.66 -1.09 -5.17
C PHE A 16 -0.41 -0.51 -4.23
N LEU A 17 -1.62 -1.07 -4.23
CA LEU A 17 -2.73 -0.61 -3.42
C LEU A 17 -3.18 -1.68 -2.39
N ALA A 18 -2.95 -1.38 -1.11
CA ALA A 18 -3.56 -2.07 0.02
C ALA A 18 -4.80 -1.29 0.49
N THR A 19 -6.00 -1.85 0.32
CA THR A 19 -7.26 -1.18 0.68
C THR A 19 -8.39 -2.17 0.94
N ASP A 20 -9.27 -1.81 1.86
CA ASP A 20 -10.57 -2.39 2.16
C ASP A 20 -11.72 -1.76 1.36
N ALA A 21 -11.43 -0.79 0.48
CA ALA A 21 -12.41 -0.13 -0.36
C ALA A 21 -13.13 -1.12 -1.31
N PRO A 22 -14.40 -0.85 -1.64
CA PRO A 22 -15.17 -1.68 -2.56
C PRO A 22 -14.65 -1.58 -4.00
N GLU A 23 -14.99 -2.57 -4.82
CA GLU A 23 -14.45 -2.74 -6.17
C GLU A 23 -14.71 -1.53 -7.10
N ASN A 24 -15.83 -0.84 -6.96
CA ASN A 24 -16.15 0.35 -7.74
C ASN A 24 -15.17 1.50 -7.49
N GLU A 25 -14.73 1.70 -6.25
CA GLU A 25 -13.72 2.72 -5.90
C GLU A 25 -12.33 2.33 -6.41
N ILE A 26 -12.00 1.03 -6.32
CA ILE A 26 -10.74 0.49 -6.87
C ILE A 26 -10.71 0.67 -8.39
N ASN A 27 -11.81 0.38 -9.08
CA ASN A 27 -11.90 0.51 -10.54
C ASN A 27 -11.76 1.97 -10.99
N TYR A 28 -12.38 2.90 -10.25
CA TYR A 28 -12.18 4.33 -10.48
C TYR A 28 -10.69 4.73 -10.43
N LEU A 29 -9.90 4.17 -9.51
CA LEU A 29 -8.46 4.42 -9.43
C LEU A 29 -7.67 3.71 -10.53
N LYS A 30 -8.00 2.44 -10.84
CA LYS A 30 -7.35 1.64 -11.90
C LYS A 30 -7.42 2.31 -13.26
N GLU A 31 -8.51 3.00 -13.58
CA GLU A 31 -8.65 3.78 -14.83
C GLU A 31 -7.65 4.95 -14.94
N ARG A 32 -7.09 5.40 -13.81
CA ARG A 32 -6.31 6.65 -13.72
C ARG A 32 -4.84 6.42 -13.35
N LEU A 33 -4.51 5.25 -12.81
CA LEU A 33 -3.20 4.88 -12.29
C LEU A 33 -2.80 3.47 -12.73
N PRO A 34 -1.50 3.19 -12.93
CA PRO A 34 -0.97 1.84 -13.15
C PRO A 34 -0.97 1.05 -11.83
N LEU A 35 -2.16 0.61 -11.43
CA LEU A 35 -2.44 0.08 -10.11
C LEU A 35 -2.35 -1.45 -10.09
N VAL A 36 -1.62 -1.97 -9.12
CA VAL A 36 -1.51 -3.41 -8.83
C VAL A 36 -2.05 -3.66 -7.42
N LYS A 37 -2.80 -4.73 -7.24
CA LYS A 37 -3.33 -5.17 -5.94
C LYS A 37 -3.06 -6.67 -5.77
N TYR A 38 -2.79 -7.10 -4.55
CA TYR A 38 -2.70 -8.52 -4.24
C TYR A 38 -4.12 -9.10 -4.14
N GLU A 39 -4.38 -10.13 -4.95
CA GLU A 39 -5.64 -10.87 -4.90
C GLU A 39 -5.36 -12.27 -4.36
N PRO A 40 -5.69 -12.54 -3.08
CA PRO A 40 -5.40 -13.83 -2.49
C PRO A 40 -6.25 -14.92 -3.16
N THR A 41 -5.62 -16.06 -3.48
CA THR A 41 -6.38 -17.24 -3.89
C THR A 41 -7.26 -17.74 -2.75
N ARG A 42 -8.33 -18.48 -3.07
CA ARG A 42 -9.21 -19.08 -2.06
C ARG A 42 -8.46 -19.95 -1.05
N SER A 43 -7.41 -20.65 -1.48
CA SER A 43 -6.58 -21.48 -0.60
C SER A 43 -5.75 -20.64 0.36
N VAL A 44 -5.16 -19.52 -0.10
CA VAL A 44 -4.45 -18.55 0.74
C VAL A 44 -5.41 -17.94 1.76
N LEU A 45 -6.57 -17.45 1.31
CA LEU A 45 -7.55 -16.85 2.21
C LEU A 45 -8.03 -17.83 3.28
N LYS A 46 -8.31 -19.09 2.91
CA LYS A 46 -8.69 -20.14 3.87
C LYS A 46 -7.57 -20.46 4.87
N LYS A 47 -6.30 -20.41 4.44
CA LYS A 47 -5.14 -20.76 5.28
C LYS A 47 -4.77 -19.65 6.25
N TYR A 48 -4.81 -18.40 5.81
CA TYR A 48 -4.26 -17.26 6.55
C TYR A 48 -5.33 -16.31 7.10
N GLY A 49 -6.58 -16.45 6.64
CA GLY A 49 -7.67 -15.53 6.97
C GLY A 49 -7.41 -14.11 6.48
N ASP A 50 -8.36 -13.21 6.74
CA ASP A 50 -8.25 -11.80 6.34
C ASP A 50 -7.06 -11.11 7.02
N GLY A 51 -6.80 -11.44 8.29
CA GLY A 51 -5.67 -10.89 9.04
C GLY A 51 -4.32 -11.27 8.43
N GLY A 52 -4.14 -12.54 8.02
CA GLY A 52 -2.90 -12.95 7.38
C GLY A 52 -2.74 -12.40 5.96
N VAL A 53 -3.83 -12.22 5.22
CA VAL A 53 -3.80 -11.48 3.94
C VAL A 53 -3.40 -10.02 4.17
N ALA A 54 -3.91 -9.37 5.22
CA ALA A 54 -3.53 -8.02 5.60
C ALA A 54 -2.03 -7.89 5.91
N ILE A 55 -1.42 -8.91 6.53
CA ILE A 55 0.05 -8.95 6.74
C ILE A 55 0.80 -9.04 5.41
N ILE A 56 0.29 -9.78 4.42
CA ILE A 56 0.90 -9.84 3.07
C ILE A 56 0.86 -8.46 2.42
N ASP A 57 -0.27 -7.75 2.49
CA ASP A 57 -0.38 -6.39 1.98
C ASP A 57 0.61 -5.44 2.69
N GLN A 58 0.69 -5.49 4.02
CA GLN A 58 1.65 -4.70 4.79
C GLN A 58 3.09 -4.98 4.36
N TRP A 59 3.44 -6.25 4.17
CA TRP A 59 4.79 -6.65 3.76
C TRP A 59 5.14 -6.12 2.36
N ILE A 60 4.21 -6.18 1.41
CA ILE A 60 4.42 -5.60 0.08
C ILE A 60 4.59 -4.07 0.18
N CYS A 61 3.73 -3.39 0.95
CA CYS A 61 3.86 -1.95 1.18
C CYS A 61 5.19 -1.56 1.86
N ALA A 62 5.67 -2.36 2.81
CA ALA A 62 6.92 -2.10 3.52
C ALA A 62 8.14 -2.12 2.59
N HIS A 63 8.11 -2.90 1.50
CA HIS A 63 9.22 -3.01 0.55
C HIS A 63 9.16 -2.00 -0.60
N ALA A 64 8.15 -1.13 -0.64
CA ALA A 64 8.03 -0.12 -1.69
C ALA A 64 9.18 0.91 -1.63
N LYS A 65 9.58 1.46 -2.78
CA LYS A 65 10.58 2.56 -2.81
C LYS A 65 10.08 3.81 -2.05
N TYR A 66 8.78 4.05 -2.06
CA TYR A 66 8.14 5.15 -1.36
C TYR A 66 6.79 4.68 -0.82
N PHE A 67 6.52 4.93 0.46
CA PHE A 67 5.27 4.61 1.11
C PHE A 67 4.51 5.88 1.48
N VAL A 68 3.19 5.86 1.22
CA VAL A 68 2.23 6.86 1.70
C VAL A 68 1.01 6.13 2.24
N GLY A 69 0.63 6.43 3.47
CA GLY A 69 -0.49 5.79 4.16
C GLY A 69 -1.69 6.71 4.37
N THR A 70 -2.65 6.22 5.13
CA THR A 70 -3.81 6.99 5.60
C THR A 70 -3.52 7.56 6.99
N LYS A 71 -3.83 8.84 7.21
CA LYS A 71 -3.66 9.48 8.52
C LYS A 71 -4.43 8.71 9.60
N GLU A 72 -3.78 8.50 10.75
CA GLU A 72 -4.36 7.83 11.94
C GLU A 72 -4.78 6.35 11.73
N SER A 73 -4.34 5.72 10.63
CA SER A 73 -4.58 4.30 10.38
C SER A 73 -3.55 3.43 11.11
N THR A 74 -4.01 2.56 12.01
CA THR A 74 -3.15 1.56 12.67
C THR A 74 -2.52 0.59 11.68
N PHE A 75 -3.19 0.31 10.56
CA PHE A 75 -2.63 -0.46 9.44
C PHE A 75 -1.41 0.27 8.82
N SER A 76 -1.51 1.59 8.62
CA SER A 76 -0.41 2.38 8.09
C SER A 76 0.75 2.50 9.09
N PHE A 77 0.46 2.60 10.39
CA PHE A 77 1.50 2.63 11.43
C PHE A 77 2.35 1.37 11.44
N ARG A 78 1.74 0.18 11.28
CA ARG A 78 2.51 -1.09 11.19
C ARG A 78 3.45 -1.12 9.99
N ILE A 79 3.04 -0.57 8.86
CA ILE A 79 3.91 -0.47 7.68
C ILE A 79 5.07 0.51 7.94
N GLN A 80 4.80 1.65 8.59
CA GLN A 80 5.84 2.62 8.92
C GLN A 80 6.88 2.04 9.88
N GLU A 81 6.44 1.33 10.91
CA GLU A 81 7.30 0.60 11.85
C GLU A 81 8.16 -0.45 11.12
N GLU A 82 7.55 -1.27 10.25
CA GLU A 82 8.27 -2.29 9.49
C GLU A 82 9.33 -1.67 8.57
N ARG A 83 9.01 -0.55 7.92
CA ARG A 83 9.97 0.20 7.09
C ARG A 83 11.13 0.78 7.90
N ASP A 84 10.86 1.25 9.11
CA ASP A 84 11.89 1.76 10.02
C ASP A 84 12.83 0.63 10.44
N ILE A 85 12.28 -0.55 10.78
CA ILE A 85 13.06 -1.77 11.08
C ILE A 85 13.92 -2.20 9.88
N LEU A 86 13.38 -2.11 8.66
CA LEU A 86 14.10 -2.43 7.42
C LEU A 86 15.13 -1.35 7.01
N GLY A 87 15.19 -0.21 7.72
CA GLY A 87 16.16 0.85 7.49
C GLY A 87 15.84 1.77 6.30
N PHE A 88 14.57 1.88 5.90
CA PHE A 88 14.16 2.86 4.89
C PHE A 88 14.20 4.29 5.44
N ASN A 89 14.59 5.26 4.60
CA ASN A 89 14.65 6.66 5.00
C ASN A 89 13.28 7.21 5.40
N ALA A 90 13.27 8.03 6.47
CA ALA A 90 12.07 8.64 7.04
C ALA A 90 11.22 9.43 6.03
N ASP A 91 11.86 10.11 5.07
CA ASP A 91 11.19 10.89 4.01
C ASP A 91 10.41 10.02 3.01
N THR A 92 10.72 8.73 2.94
CA THR A 92 10.00 7.73 2.14
C THR A 92 9.03 6.88 2.95
N THR A 93 8.96 7.09 4.27
CA THR A 93 8.21 6.24 5.21
C THR A 93 7.06 6.98 5.86
N PHE A 94 7.30 8.16 6.45
CA PHE A 94 6.29 8.87 7.25
C PHE A 94 5.46 9.86 6.42
N ASN A 95 4.78 9.35 5.40
CA ASN A 95 3.93 10.15 4.51
C ASN A 95 2.46 9.76 4.63
N CYS A 96 1.56 10.74 4.60
CA CYS A 96 0.11 10.54 4.68
C CYS A 96 -0.63 11.26 3.54
N LEU A 97 -1.68 10.64 3.01
CA LEU A 97 -2.67 11.32 2.18
C LEU A 97 -3.65 12.10 3.06
N PHE A 98 -4.07 13.28 2.59
CA PHE A 98 -5.07 14.16 3.21
C PHE A 98 -6.28 14.28 2.29
#